data_AF-A0A822E2V8-F1
#
_entry.id   AF-A0A822E2V8-F1
#
_cell.length_a   1.000
_cell.length_b   1.000
_cell.length_c   1.000
_cell.angle_alpha   90.00
_cell.angle_beta   90.00
_cell.angle_gamma   90.00
#
_symmetry.space_group_name_H-M   'P 1'
#
loop_
_entity.id
_entity.type
_entity.pdbx_description
1 polymer ?
#
loop_
_entity_poly.entity_id
_entity_poly.type
_entity_poly.pdbx_seq_one_letter_code
_entity_poly.pdbx_strand_id
1 'polypeptide(L)'
;QTVSLAADNKLDIEPVASISKTVREKRAGFGEAYWEKTRFGKPTYFVYELQKLKSKNVPVHAFYLTRYAKDSFKYIANETGGRCERLNIHSAEGAETLTDFVTEEVLRKAAGDQGDAA
;
A
#
# COMPACT_ATOMS: atom_id res chain seq x y z
N GLN A 1 -19.10 -30.37 15.70
CA GLN A 1 -19.32 -29.75 14.38
C GLN A 1 -18.81 -28.32 14.44
N THR A 2 -17.87 -28.02 13.56
CA THR A 2 -17.27 -26.72 13.28
C THR A 2 -18.28 -25.78 12.63
N VAL A 3 -18.30 -24.49 13.01
CA VAL A 3 -18.39 -23.41 12.02
C VAL A 3 -17.52 -22.23 12.49
N SER A 4 -16.63 -21.86 11.58
CA SER A 4 -15.62 -20.83 11.61
C SER A 4 -16.21 -19.43 11.72
N LEU A 5 -15.77 -18.61 12.68
CA LEU A 5 -15.86 -17.15 12.57
C LEU A 5 -14.72 -16.67 11.69
N ALA A 6 -14.88 -16.80 10.38
CA ALA A 6 -14.17 -15.93 9.45
C ALA A 6 -14.86 -14.57 9.57
N ALA A 7 -14.31 -13.70 10.41
CA ALA A 7 -14.62 -12.29 10.34
C ALA A 7 -14.18 -11.83 8.95
N ASP A 8 -15.14 -11.68 8.05
CA ASP A 8 -15.01 -10.97 6.79
C ASP A 8 -14.60 -9.53 7.13
N ASN A 9 -13.29 -9.33 7.29
CA ASN A 9 -12.66 -8.03 7.46
C ASN A 9 -12.62 -7.35 6.08
N LYS A 10 -13.79 -7.24 5.45
CA LYS A 10 -14.00 -6.43 4.28
C LYS A 10 -14.10 -5.01 4.82
N LEU A 11 -13.01 -4.25 4.70
CA LEU A 11 -13.10 -2.80 4.79
C LEU A 11 -14.20 -2.41 3.79
N ASP A 12 -15.35 -1.93 4.30
CA ASP A 12 -16.44 -1.41 3.49
C ASP A 12 -15.96 -0.10 2.84
N ILE A 13 -15.17 -0.23 1.77
CA ILE A 13 -14.68 0.91 1.00
C ILE A 13 -15.65 1.12 -0.16
N GLU A 14 -16.73 1.84 0.12
CA GLU A 14 -17.67 2.37 -0.87
C GLU A 14 -16.92 3.18 -1.96
N PRO A 15 -17.15 2.94 -3.27
CA PRO A 15 -16.16 3.20 -4.34
C PRO A 15 -16.05 4.66 -4.80
N VAL A 16 -16.50 5.63 -4.00
CA VAL A 16 -16.31 7.08 -4.29
C VAL A 16 -16.16 7.93 -3.02
N ALA A 17 -16.29 7.36 -1.81
CA ALA A 17 -16.73 8.16 -0.65
C ALA A 17 -15.64 8.74 0.26
N SER A 18 -14.39 8.30 0.24
CA SER A 18 -13.42 8.78 1.25
C SER A 18 -12.31 9.67 0.69
N ILE A 19 -12.67 10.66 -0.13
CA ILE A 19 -11.87 11.89 -0.16
C ILE A 19 -11.97 12.48 1.26
N SER A 20 -10.84 12.58 1.96
CA SER A 20 -10.82 12.97 3.37
C SER A 20 -11.55 14.30 3.59
N LYS A 21 -12.16 14.46 4.77
CA LYS A 21 -12.83 15.70 5.18
C LYS A 21 -11.95 16.92 4.90
N THR A 22 -10.66 16.82 5.21
CA THR A 22 -9.65 17.85 4.94
C THR A 22 -9.54 18.21 3.46
N VAL A 23 -9.52 17.24 2.55
CA VAL A 23 -9.46 17.53 1.12
C VAL A 23 -10.73 18.24 0.67
N ARG A 24 -11.91 17.83 1.17
CA ARG A 24 -13.18 18.51 0.85
C ARG A 24 -13.19 19.97 1.34
N GLU A 25 -12.78 20.21 2.58
CA GLU A 25 -12.70 21.55 3.17
C GLU A 25 -11.72 22.46 2.42
N LYS A 26 -10.54 21.95 2.07
CA LYS A 26 -9.56 22.71 1.27
C LYS A 26 -10.06 22.99 -0.13
N ARG A 27 -10.78 22.04 -0.75
CA ARG A 27 -11.39 22.26 -2.07
C ARG A 27 -12.50 23.30 -2.04
N ALA A 28 -13.36 23.28 -1.03
CA ALA A 28 -14.37 24.31 -0.81
C ALA A 28 -13.75 25.69 -0.56
N GLY A 29 -12.65 25.77 0.21
CA GLY A 29 -12.01 27.04 0.56
C GLY A 29 -11.26 27.72 -0.58
N PHE A 30 -10.59 26.97 -1.46
CA PHE A 30 -9.83 27.53 -2.58
C PHE A 30 -10.60 27.51 -3.92
N GLY A 31 -11.66 26.70 -4.02
CA GLY A 31 -12.46 26.51 -5.23
C GLY A 31 -11.83 25.54 -6.24
N GLU A 32 -12.66 24.86 -7.02
CA GLU A 32 -12.22 23.85 -7.99
C GLU A 32 -11.30 24.42 -9.08
N ALA A 33 -11.58 25.64 -9.56
CA ALA A 33 -10.77 26.33 -10.57
C ALA A 33 -9.31 26.58 -10.14
N TYR A 34 -9.05 26.68 -8.82
CA TYR A 34 -7.69 26.72 -8.30
C TYR A 34 -7.02 25.35 -8.46
N TRP A 35 -7.68 24.27 -8.03
CA TRP A 35 -7.12 22.92 -8.04
C TRP A 35 -6.89 22.36 -9.43
N GLU A 36 -7.78 22.64 -10.39
CA GLU A 36 -7.67 22.20 -11.79
C GLU A 36 -6.34 22.62 -12.45
N LYS A 37 -5.80 23.78 -12.06
CA LYS A 37 -4.52 24.30 -12.57
C LYS A 37 -3.30 23.65 -11.89
N THR A 38 -3.52 22.80 -10.89
CA THR A 38 -2.45 22.14 -10.13
C THR A 38 -2.38 20.66 -10.48
N ARG A 39 -1.27 20.01 -10.11
CA ARG A 39 -1.12 18.55 -10.16
C ARG A 39 -2.14 17.77 -9.30
N PHE A 40 -2.91 18.46 -8.45
CA PHE A 40 -3.94 17.89 -7.57
C PHE A 40 -5.36 18.15 -8.09
N GLY A 41 -5.50 18.55 -9.37
CA GLY A 41 -6.80 18.82 -9.99
C GLY A 41 -7.76 17.64 -9.88
N LYS A 42 -7.27 16.42 -10.09
CA LYS A 42 -8.05 15.20 -9.87
C LYS A 42 -7.84 14.68 -8.43
N PRO A 43 -8.88 14.71 -7.58
CA PRO A 43 -8.78 14.10 -6.27
C PRO A 43 -8.67 12.56 -6.40
N THR A 44 -7.95 11.95 -5.48
CA THR A 44 -7.76 10.50 -5.44
C THR A 44 -7.67 9.99 -4.00
N TYR A 45 -7.68 8.68 -3.85
CA TYR A 45 -7.53 7.98 -2.59
C TYR A 45 -6.65 6.75 -2.78
N PHE A 46 -5.98 6.31 -1.71
CA PHE A 46 -4.95 5.27 -1.80
C PHE A 46 -5.48 3.98 -2.46
N VAL A 47 -6.74 3.62 -2.22
CA VAL A 47 -7.36 2.41 -2.80
C VAL A 47 -7.42 2.47 -4.32
N TYR A 48 -7.77 3.62 -4.92
CA TYR A 48 -7.78 3.76 -6.38
C TYR A 48 -6.38 3.73 -6.97
N GLU A 49 -5.40 4.31 -6.28
CA GLU A 49 -4.00 4.25 -6.71
C GLU A 49 -3.43 2.82 -6.60
N LEU A 50 -3.81 2.06 -5.57
CA LEU A 50 -3.45 0.64 -5.45
C LEU A 50 -4.01 -0.19 -6.60
N GLN A 51 -5.26 0.03 -7.01
CA GLN A 51 -5.84 -0.69 -8.15
C GLN A 51 -5.09 -0.39 -9.45
N LYS A 52 -4.60 0.85 -9.64
CA LYS A 52 -3.75 1.17 -10.79
C LYS A 52 -2.42 0.43 -10.74
N LEU A 53 -1.78 0.34 -9.58
CA LEU A 53 -0.53 -0.40 -9.41
C LEU A 53 -0.73 -1.90 -9.67
N LYS A 54 -1.81 -2.48 -9.13
CA LYS A 54 -2.23 -3.85 -9.38
C LYS A 54 -2.46 -4.12 -10.87
N SER A 55 -3.16 -3.22 -11.58
CA SER A 55 -3.41 -3.36 -13.03
C SER A 55 -2.13 -3.34 -13.88
N LYS A 56 -1.06 -2.74 -13.36
CA LYS A 56 0.26 -2.69 -14.00
C LYS A 56 1.22 -3.77 -13.49
N ASN A 57 0.71 -4.71 -12.69
CA ASN A 57 1.50 -5.77 -12.06
C ASN A 57 2.69 -5.22 -11.24
N VAL A 58 2.50 -4.07 -10.59
CA VAL A 58 3.51 -3.44 -9.73
C VAL A 58 3.21 -3.79 -8.26
N PRO A 59 4.02 -4.65 -7.62
CA PRO A 59 3.84 -4.98 -6.22
C PRO A 59 4.27 -3.82 -5.31
N VAL A 60 3.52 -3.60 -4.23
CA VAL A 60 3.83 -2.62 -3.18
C VAL A 60 4.23 -3.39 -1.93
N HIS A 61 5.50 -3.31 -1.56
CA HIS A 61 6.00 -3.87 -0.31
C HIS A 61 5.92 -2.81 0.79
N ALA A 62 5.46 -3.21 1.98
CA ALA A 62 5.15 -2.29 3.07
C ALA A 62 5.85 -2.70 4.37
N PHE A 63 6.55 -1.76 5.00
CA PHE A 63 7.27 -1.99 6.24
C PHE A 63 6.76 -1.07 7.33
N TYR A 64 6.24 -1.64 8.43
CA TYR A 64 5.63 -0.87 9.51
C TYR A 64 6.51 -0.81 10.76
N LEU A 65 6.63 0.38 11.36
CA LEU A 65 7.39 0.57 12.61
C LEU A 65 6.56 0.25 13.84
N THR A 66 5.30 0.71 13.85
CA THR A 66 4.37 0.55 14.97
C THR A 66 3.23 -0.39 14.59
N ARG A 67 2.70 -1.10 15.58
CA ARG A 67 1.60 -2.06 15.39
C ARG A 67 0.32 -1.44 14.84
N TYR A 68 0.12 -0.13 15.03
CA TYR A 68 -1.09 0.57 14.58
C TYR A 68 -1.17 0.68 13.05
N ALA A 69 -0.02 0.70 12.37
CA ALA A 69 0.02 0.73 10.90
C ALA A 69 -0.08 -0.66 10.27
N LYS A 70 0.03 -1.73 11.06
CA LYS A 70 0.15 -3.12 10.59
C LYS A 70 -0.99 -3.50 9.64
N ASP A 71 -2.24 -3.29 10.05
CA ASP A 71 -3.39 -3.79 9.29
C ASP A 71 -3.55 -3.05 7.96
N SER A 72 -3.36 -1.73 7.97
CA SER A 72 -3.38 -0.91 6.74
C SER A 72 -2.25 -1.29 5.79
N PHE A 73 -1.04 -1.52 6.31
CA PHE A 73 0.13 -1.87 5.49
C PHE A 73 0.01 -3.28 4.93
N LYS A 74 -0.53 -4.21 5.73
CA LYS A 74 -0.84 -5.57 5.30
C LYS A 74 -1.89 -5.57 4.19
N TYR A 75 -2.93 -4.74 4.32
CA TYR A 75 -3.94 -4.57 3.26
C TYR A 75 -3.29 -4.06 1.95
N ILE A 76 -2.49 -3.00 2.04
CA ILE A 76 -1.79 -2.41 0.88
C ILE A 76 -0.91 -3.45 0.16
N ALA A 77 -0.10 -4.19 0.92
CA ALA A 77 0.80 -5.17 0.35
C ALA A 77 0.05 -6.33 -0.30
N ASN A 78 -0.94 -6.90 0.42
CA ASN A 78 -1.72 -8.02 -0.07
C ASN A 78 -2.48 -7.69 -1.35
N GLU A 79 -3.04 -6.48 -1.46
CA GLU A 79 -3.79 -6.07 -2.66
C GLU A 79 -2.94 -6.06 -3.94
N THR A 80 -1.63 -5.91 -3.82
CA THR A 80 -0.71 -5.80 -4.95
C THR A 80 0.24 -7.00 -5.07
N GLY A 81 0.10 -8.01 -4.22
CA GLY A 81 1.00 -9.17 -4.18
C GLY A 81 2.38 -8.86 -3.58
N GLY A 82 2.49 -7.80 -2.79
CA GLY A 82 3.72 -7.42 -2.09
C GLY A 82 3.90 -8.10 -0.74
N ARG A 83 5.04 -7.81 -0.10
CA ARG A 83 5.42 -8.29 1.24
C ARG A 83 5.09 -7.23 2.29
N CYS A 84 4.67 -7.66 3.48
CA CYS A 84 4.43 -6.76 4.61
C CYS A 84 5.12 -7.27 5.87
N GLU A 85 6.05 -6.48 6.40
CA GLU A 85 6.89 -6.88 7.54
C GLU A 85 7.05 -5.74 8.56
N ARG A 86 7.34 -6.11 9.81
CA ARG A 86 7.67 -5.13 10.85
C ARG A 86 9.13 -4.73 10.67
N LEU A 87 9.39 -3.44 10.64
CA LEU A 87 10.75 -2.92 10.60
C LEU A 87 11.11 -2.29 11.95
N ASN A 88 12.24 -2.71 12.51
CA ASN A 88 12.83 -2.06 13.67
C ASN A 88 14.03 -1.21 13.23
N ILE A 89 13.82 0.10 13.09
CA ILE A 89 14.88 1.03 12.66
C ILE A 89 15.95 1.28 13.72
N HIS A 90 15.72 0.86 14.97
CA HIS A 90 16.67 1.05 16.07
C HIS A 90 17.58 -0.15 16.30
N SER A 91 17.36 -1.27 15.60
CA SER A 91 18.31 -2.38 15.57
C SER A 91 19.14 -2.33 14.30
N ALA A 92 20.39 -2.79 14.37
CA ALA A 92 21.24 -2.96 13.18
C ALA A 92 20.57 -3.87 12.13
N GLU A 93 19.79 -4.85 12.60
CA GLU A 93 19.00 -5.79 11.81
C GLU A 93 17.98 -5.10 10.88
N GLY A 94 17.52 -3.87 11.20
CA GLY A 94 16.56 -3.16 10.35
C GLY A 94 17.15 -2.74 9.00
N ALA A 95 18.42 -2.30 9.00
CA ALA A 95 19.11 -1.96 7.76
C ALA A 95 19.41 -3.21 6.93
N GLU A 96 19.81 -4.31 7.59
CA GLU A 96 20.02 -5.62 6.97
C GLU A 96 18.72 -6.14 6.34
N THR A 97 17.61 -6.15 7.09
CA THR A 97 16.29 -6.59 6.59
C THR A 97 15.89 -5.88 5.30
N LEU A 98 16.05 -4.55 5.22
CA LEU A 98 15.73 -3.80 4.01
C LEU A 98 16.72 -4.09 2.87
N THR A 99 18.01 -4.25 3.19
CA THR A 99 19.06 -4.52 2.20
C THR A 99 18.87 -5.90 1.59
N ASP A 100 18.67 -6.92 2.41
CA ASP A 100 18.41 -8.30 1.99
C ASP A 100 17.14 -8.35 1.15
N PHE A 101 16.05 -7.73 1.63
CA PHE A 101 14.80 -7.65 0.90
C PHE A 101 14.96 -7.02 -0.49
N VAL A 102 15.59 -5.84 -0.59
CA VAL A 102 15.80 -5.17 -1.87
C VAL A 102 16.70 -6.00 -2.78
N THR A 103 17.73 -6.63 -2.22
CA THR A 103 18.66 -7.47 -2.97
C THR A 103 17.95 -8.71 -3.53
N GLU A 104 17.15 -9.40 -2.72
CA GLU A 104 16.31 -10.53 -3.13
C GLU A 104 15.36 -10.14 -4.27
N GLU A 105 14.64 -9.02 -4.15
CA GLU A 105 13.69 -8.56 -5.18
C GLU A 105 14.40 -8.18 -6.49
N VAL A 106 15.58 -7.55 -6.40
CA VAL A 106 16.38 -7.22 -7.59
C VAL A 106 16.91 -8.49 -8.24
N LEU A 107 17.45 -9.43 -7.46
CA LEU A 107 17.98 -10.70 -7.97
C LEU A 107 16.87 -11.56 -8.58
N ARG A 108 15.69 -11.66 -7.95
CA ARG A 108 14.54 -12.38 -8.50
C ARG A 108 14.14 -11.82 -9.87
N LYS A 109 14.10 -10.49 -10.01
CA LYS A 109 13.79 -9.85 -11.29
C LYS A 109 14.89 -9.98 -12.33
N ALA A 110 16.16 -9.96 -11.90
CA ALA A 110 17.32 -10.12 -12.79
C ALA A 110 17.48 -11.56 -13.29
N ALA A 111 17.15 -12.56 -12.46
CA ALA A 111 17.26 -13.98 -12.77
C ALA A 111 16.09 -14.53 -13.62
N GLY A 112 15.02 -13.75 -13.82
CA GLY A 112 13.83 -14.20 -14.54
C GLY A 112 13.17 -15.41 -13.87
N ASP A 113 12.59 -16.32 -14.66
CA ASP A 113 11.83 -17.50 -14.17
C ASP A 113 12.67 -18.50 -13.34
N GLN A 114 14.00 -18.32 -13.25
CA GLN A 114 14.89 -19.18 -12.45
C GLN A 114 15.07 -18.70 -11.00
N GLY A 115 14.61 -17.49 -10.67
CA GLY A 115 14.78 -16.92 -9.32
C GLY A 115 13.89 -17.53 -8.24
N ASP A 116 12.77 -18.16 -8.60
CA ASP A 116 11.79 -18.73 -7.67
C ASP A 116 11.96 -20.25 -7.43
N ALA A 117 12.97 -20.87 -8.03
CA ALA A 117 13.18 -22.33 -8.02
C ALA A 117 14.22 -22.81 -6.99
N ALA A 118 14.66 -21.96 -6.06
CA ALA A 118 15.69 -22.26 -5.06
C ALA A 118 15.13 -22.34 -3.64
#